data_AF-A0A0D1K028-F1
#
_entry.id   AF-A0A0D1K028-F1
#
_cell.length_a   1.000
_cell.length_b   1.000
_cell.length_c   1.000
_cell.angle_alpha   90.00
_cell.angle_beta   90.00
_cell.angle_gamma   90.00
#
_symmetry.space_group_name_H-M   'P 1'
#
loop_
_entity.id
_entity.type
_entity.pdbx_description
1 polymer ?
#
loop_
_entity_poly.entity_id
_entity_poly.type
_entity_poly.pdbx_seq_one_letter_code
_entity_poly.pdbx_strand_id
1 'polypeptide(L)' 'MNRTALLAWAIGGIFAPLGGISAGIITYAEYSQHRLPKGRAAREALRSGAVATVVLLTVTGLFGWWVGRS' A
#
# COMPACT_ATOMS: atom_id res chain seq x y z
N MET A 1 -22.14 10.68 -7.89
CA MET A 1 -20.97 10.59 -6.98
C MET A 1 -20.46 11.99 -6.70
N ASN A 2 -20.34 12.38 -5.43
CA ASN A 2 -19.77 13.67 -5.04
C ASN A 2 -18.30 13.78 -5.52
N ARG A 3 -17.88 14.96 -6.00
CA ARG A 3 -16.50 15.20 -6.48
C ARG A 3 -15.44 14.83 -5.44
N THR A 4 -15.75 15.02 -4.15
CA THR A 4 -14.92 14.65 -3.01
C THR A 4 -14.64 13.14 -2.93
N ALA A 5 -15.65 12.30 -3.14
CA ALA A 5 -15.46 10.86 -3.18
C ALA A 5 -14.54 10.46 -4.35
N LEU A 6 -14.79 11.02 -5.55
CA LEU A 6 -13.99 10.72 -6.74
C LEU A 6 -12.50 11.08 -6.53
N LEU A 7 -12.22 12.22 -5.88
CA LEU A 7 -10.86 12.62 -5.52
C LEU A 7 -10.23 11.68 -4.49
N ALA A 8 -10.98 11.23 -3.47
CA ALA A 8 -10.49 10.28 -2.48
C ALA A 8 -10.07 8.94 -3.13
N TRP A 9 -10.90 8.43 -4.05
CA TRP A 9 -10.58 7.22 -4.83
C TRP A 9 -9.36 7.41 -5.74
N ALA A 10 -9.26 8.55 -6.43
CA ALA A 10 -8.14 8.84 -7.31
C ALA A 10 -6.81 8.97 -6.55
N ILE A 11 -6.81 9.71 -5.44
CA ILE A 11 -5.63 9.90 -4.59
C ILE A 11 -5.21 8.55 -4.00
N GLY A 12 -6.11 7.84 -3.31
CA GLY A 12 -5.72 6.59 -2.67
C GLY A 12 -5.36 5.47 -3.66
N GLY A 13 -5.94 5.47 -4.87
CA GLY A 13 -5.52 4.58 -5.95
C GLY A 13 -4.08 4.81 -6.44
N ILE A 14 -3.58 6.04 -6.38
CA ILE A 14 -2.20 6.39 -6.77
C ILE A 14 -1.23 6.21 -5.60
N PHE A 15 -1.62 6.62 -4.40
CA PHE A 15 -0.74 6.57 -3.22
C PHE A 15 -0.64 5.19 -2.60
N ALA A 16 -1.63 4.31 -2.76
CA ALA A 16 -1.56 2.95 -2.22
C ALA A 16 -0.45 2.10 -2.87
N PRO A 17 -0.30 2.05 -4.21
CA PRO A 17 0.84 1.38 -4.85
C PRO A 17 2.18 1.97 -4.42
N LEU A 18 2.28 3.29 -4.32
CA LEU A 18 3.51 3.97 -3.88
C LEU A 18 3.86 3.58 -2.44
N GLY A 19 2.90 3.59 -1.53
CA GLY A 19 3.09 3.15 -0.14
C GLY A 19 3.49 1.68 -0.04
N GLY A 20 2.92 0.81 -0.89
CA GLY A 20 3.34 -0.58 -1.01
C GLY A 20 4.77 -0.76 -1.50
N ILE A 21 5.16 -0.02 -2.54
CA ILE A 21 6.53 -0.04 -3.06
C ILE A 21 7.51 0.43 -1.98
N SER A 22 7.20 1.54 -1.29
CA SER A 22 8.02 2.03 -0.18
C SER A 22 8.15 1.00 0.94
N ALA A 23 7.06 0.37 1.36
CA ALA A 23 7.08 -0.67 2.38
C ALA A 23 7.93 -1.87 1.96
N GLY A 24 7.83 -2.30 0.71
CA GLY A 24 8.65 -3.37 0.14
C GLY A 24 10.14 -3.01 0.12
N ILE A 25 10.50 -1.80 -0.32
CA ILE A 25 11.89 -1.33 -0.35
C ILE A 25 12.48 -1.29 1.05
N ILE A 26 11.77 -0.73 2.03
CA ILE A 26 12.21 -0.65 3.43
C ILE A 26 12.41 -2.06 3.99
N THR A 27 11.44 -2.95 3.77
CA THR A 27 11.51 -4.35 4.24
C THR A 27 12.70 -5.08 3.61
N TYR A 28 12.96 -4.88 2.32
CA TYR A 28 14.09 -5.48 1.64
C TYR A 28 15.41 -4.95 2.18
N ALA A 29 15.55 -3.63 2.34
CA ALA A 29 16.75 -3.00 2.88
C ALA A 29 17.05 -3.55 4.28
N GLU A 30 16.04 -3.57 5.15
CA GLU A 30 16.14 -4.09 6.52
C GLU A 30 16.55 -5.57 6.56
N TYR A 31 15.88 -6.42 5.79
CA TYR A 31 16.09 -7.88 5.84
C TYR A 31 17.34 -8.34 5.09
N SER A 32 17.72 -7.67 4.01
CA SER A 32 18.93 -7.99 3.26
C SER A 32 20.20 -7.61 4.01
N GLN A 33 20.13 -6.62 4.90
CA GLN A 33 21.27 -6.21 5.72
C GLN A 33 21.43 -7.05 6.99
N HIS A 34 20.33 -7.49 7.61
CA HIS A 34 20.41 -8.00 8.98
C HIS A 34 19.85 -9.40 9.25
N ARG A 35 19.02 -10.01 8.39
CA ARG A 35 18.21 -11.17 8.83
C ARG A 35 18.01 -12.32 7.85
N LEU A 36 18.03 -12.11 6.53
CA LEU A 36 17.59 -13.15 5.58
C LEU A 36 18.50 -13.29 4.35
N PRO A 37 18.63 -14.52 3.81
CA PRO A 37 19.22 -14.72 2.49
C PRO A 37 18.46 -13.90 1.44
N LYS A 38 19.18 -13.29 0.49
CA LYS A 38 18.64 -12.32 -0.49
C LYS A 38 17.33 -12.77 -1.16
N GLY A 39 17.21 -14.06 -1.51
CA GLY A 39 15.99 -14.61 -2.12
C GLY A 39 14.76 -14.64 -1.20
N ARG A 40 14.94 -14.90 0.10
CA ARG A 40 13.83 -14.83 1.08
C ARG A 40 13.50 -13.38 1.45
N ALA A 41 14.51 -12.52 1.54
CA ALA A 41 14.31 -11.09 1.76
C ALA A 41 13.46 -10.45 0.64
N ALA A 42 13.74 -10.77 -0.63
CA ALA A 42 12.94 -10.29 -1.76
C ALA A 42 11.48 -10.78 -1.71
N ARG A 43 11.26 -12.04 -1.31
CA ARG A 43 9.91 -12.62 -1.20
C ARG A 43 9.10 -11.98 -0.09
N GLU A 44 9.72 -11.71 1.06
CA GLU A 44 9.06 -11.00 2.16
C GLU A 44 8.82 -9.52 1.85
N ALA A 45 9.76 -8.86 1.16
CA ALA A 45 9.56 -7.49 0.67
C ALA A 45 8.38 -7.37 -0.31
N LEU A 46 8.24 -8.32 -1.24
CA LEU A 46 7.09 -8.37 -2.14
C LEU A 46 5.79 -8.61 -1.38
N ARG A 47 5.79 -9.51 -0.38
CA ARG A 47 4.62 -9.75 0.46
C ARG A 47 4.23 -8.53 1.28
N SER A 48 5.17 -7.91 1.98
CA SER A 48 4.90 -6.74 2.81
C SER A 48 4.42 -5.56 1.96
N GLY A 49 5.02 -5.33 0.79
CA GLY A 49 4.58 -4.30 -0.14
C GLY A 49 3.19 -4.56 -0.71
N ALA A 50 2.88 -5.82 -1.06
CA ALA A 50 1.54 -6.19 -1.52
C ALA A 50 0.49 -6.01 -0.42
N VAL A 51 0.77 -6.46 0.81
CA VAL A 51 -0.13 -6.31 1.96
C VAL A 51 -0.37 -4.83 2.25
N ALA A 52 0.68 -4.00 2.30
CA ALA A 52 0.55 -2.57 2.52
C ALA A 52 -0.30 -1.89 1.43
N THR A 53 -0.11 -2.26 0.16
CA THR A 53 -0.94 -1.76 -0.96
C THR A 53 -2.41 -2.11 -0.75
N VAL A 54 -2.71 -3.37 -0.44
CA VAL A 54 -4.09 -3.85 -0.25
C VAL A 54 -4.76 -3.15 0.93
N VAL A 55 -4.04 -2.96 2.04
CA VAL A 55 -4.54 -2.24 3.21
C VAL A 55 -4.87 -0.79 2.84
N LEU A 56 -3.96 -0.09 2.16
CA LEU A 56 -4.16 1.30 1.74
C LEU A 56 -5.32 1.45 0.74
N LEU A 57 -5.46 0.53 -0.21
CA LEU A 57 -6.61 0.50 -1.13
C LEU A 57 -7.93 0.25 -0.39
N THR A 58 -7.91 -0.66 0.59
CA THR A 58 -9.10 -0.98 1.39
C THR A 58 -9.53 0.23 2.23
N VAL A 59 -8.58 0.89 2.91
CA VAL A 59 -8.83 2.12 3.68
C VAL A 59 -9.37 3.23 2.77
N THR A 60 -8.76 3.40 1.60
CA THR A 60 -9.23 4.37 0.59
C THR A 60 -10.66 4.09 0.15
N GLY A 61 -10.98 2.83 -0.15
CA GLY A 61 -12.31 2.43 -0.60
C GLY A 61 -13.37 2.63 0.49
N LEU A 62 -13.06 2.27 1.73
CA LEU A 62 -13.93 2.50 2.89
C LEU A 62 -14.15 3.99 3.13
N PHE A 63 -13.10 4.80 3.09
CA PHE A 63 -13.18 6.25 3.26
C PHE A 63 -13.99 6.90 2.12
N GLY A 64 -13.70 6.53 0.88
CA GLY A 64 -14.43 7.02 -0.30
C GLY A 64 -15.90 6.62 -0.29
N TRP A 65 -16.24 5.43 0.19
CA TRP A 65 -17.63 4.99 0.39
C TRP A 65 -18.33 5.81 1.50
N TRP A 66 -17.67 6.00 2.65
CA TRP A 66 -18.21 6.77 3.77
C TRP A 66 -18.46 8.24 3.40
N VAL A 67 -17.49 8.88 2.74
CA VAL A 67 -17.61 10.26 2.22
C VAL A 67 -18.66 10.36 1.12
N GLY A 68 -18.83 9.33 0.29
CA GLY A 68 -19.84 9.31 -0.77
C GLY A 68 -21.27 9.12 -0.26
N ARG A 69 -21.44 8.58 0.95
CA ARG A 69 -22.73 8.39 1.63
C ARG A 69 -23.14 9.61 2.46
N SER A 70 -22.17 10.39 2.94
CA SER A 70 -22.37 11.62 3.75
C SER A 70 -22.72 12.81 2.86
#